data_AF-A0A532USB6-F1
#
_entry.id   AF-A0A532USB6-F1
#
_cell.length_a   1.000
_cell.length_b   1.000
_cell.length_c   1.000
_cell.angle_alpha   90.00
_cell.angle_beta   90.00
_cell.angle_gamma   90.00
#
_symmetry.space_group_name_H-M   'P 1'
#
loop_
_entity.id
_entity.type
_entity.pdbx_description
1 polymer ?
#
loop_
_entity_poly.entity_id
_entity_poly.type
_entity_poly.pdbx_seq_one_letter_code
_entity_poly.pdbx_strand_id
1 'polypeptide(L)'
;MKTRTYEYGLTLVEIMIVVAVISILATMVIGVASRIDTQTKENGVDSIFGLLDGALQEYREFTGGFPEQIERNFANAPAHSEYLYYELNRVPDSRHILEKINDSLIENNYGAAGTPTGTSPEIYDPWGTALDYIYKPGNNFPQLVSAGPDRNFGNADDMTNI
;
A
#
# COMPACT_ATOMS: atom_id res chain seq x y z
N MET A 1 30.30 54.04 30.21
CA MET A 1 29.45 53.19 31.07
C MET A 1 29.33 51.82 30.41
N LYS A 2 29.82 50.75 31.03
CA LYS A 2 29.62 49.36 30.56
C LYS A 2 28.71 48.66 31.55
N THR A 3 27.48 48.38 31.14
CA THR A 3 26.53 47.53 31.87
C THR A 3 26.96 46.08 31.68
N ARG A 4 27.27 45.38 32.78
CA ARG A 4 27.43 43.92 32.78
C ARG A 4 26.05 43.29 32.90
N THR A 5 25.60 42.65 31.83
CA THR A 5 24.47 41.73 31.83
C THR A 5 24.90 40.43 32.53
N TYR A 6 24.17 40.02 33.56
CA TYR A 6 24.37 38.71 34.17
C TYR A 6 23.75 37.66 33.26
N GLU A 7 24.58 36.77 32.72
CA GLU A 7 24.11 35.55 32.07
C GLU A 7 23.74 34.55 33.16
N TYR A 8 22.45 34.20 33.24
CA TYR A 8 21.95 33.23 34.21
C TYR A 8 22.46 31.84 33.83
N GLY A 9 23.32 31.25 34.66
CA GLY A 9 23.76 29.86 34.52
C GLY A 9 22.66 28.91 35.01
N LEU A 10 22.20 28.02 34.12
CA LEU A 10 21.22 26.97 34.44
C LEU A 10 21.73 26.10 35.61
N THR A 11 20.85 25.82 36.58
CA THR A 11 21.21 24.94 37.70
C THR A 11 21.23 23.48 37.27
N LEU A 12 22.06 22.64 37.92
CA LEU A 12 22.12 21.21 37.62
C LEU A 12 20.74 20.53 37.75
N VAL A 13 19.96 20.93 38.76
CA VAL A 13 18.61 20.38 39.00
C VAL A 13 17.66 20.76 37.87
N GLU A 14 17.74 21.99 37.37
CA GLU A 14 16.90 22.46 36.27
C GLU A 14 17.20 21.72 34.96
N ILE A 15 18.49 21.52 34.63
CA ILE A 15 18.87 20.69 33.48
C ILE A 15 18.44 19.24 33.66
N MET A 16 18.51 18.67 34.87
CA MET A 16 18.04 17.30 35.13
C MET A 16 16.54 17.15 34.91
N ILE A 17 15.73 18.10 35.39
CA ILE A 17 14.27 18.08 35.20
C ILE A 17 13.93 18.23 33.71
N VAL A 18 14.61 19.15 33.02
CA VAL A 18 14.39 19.39 31.59
C VAL A 18 14.71 18.14 30.76
N VAL A 19 15.86 17.51 31.00
CA VAL A 19 16.23 16.27 30.28
C VAL A 19 15.26 15.13 30.60
N ALA A 20 14.82 14.99 31.85
CA ALA A 20 13.81 14.00 32.23
C ALA A 20 12.48 14.21 31.48
N VAL A 21 11.96 15.44 31.44
CA VAL A 21 10.70 15.76 30.73
C VAL A 21 10.86 15.58 29.22
N ILE A 22 11.96 16.04 28.62
CA ILE A 22 12.22 15.87 27.18
C ILE A 22 12.30 14.39 26.82
N SER A 23 12.92 13.55 27.66
CA SER A 23 13.00 12.11 27.39
C SER A 23 11.62 11.43 27.37
N ILE A 24 10.74 11.79 28.32
CA ILE A 24 9.36 11.28 28.36
C ILE A 24 8.58 11.74 27.13
N LEU A 25 8.67 13.02 26.79
CA LEU A 25 7.98 13.57 25.61
C LEU A 25 8.49 12.94 24.31
N ALA A 26 9.80 12.76 24.16
CA ALA A 26 10.39 12.16 22.96
C ALA A 26 9.88 10.73 22.72
N THR A 27 9.80 9.91 23.78
CA THR A 27 9.29 8.52 23.66
C THR A 27 7.82 8.48 23.23
N MET A 28 7.00 9.38 23.75
CA MET A 28 5.57 9.46 23.40
C MET A 28 5.36 9.87 21.95
N VAL A 29 6.15 10.84 21.45
CA VAL A 29 6.05 11.32 20.07
C VAL A 29 6.36 10.21 19.06
N ILE A 30 7.38 9.39 19.31
CA ILE A 30 7.77 8.28 18.42
C ILE A 30 6.64 7.24 18.29
N GLY A 31 6.00 6.87 19.40
CA GLY A 31 4.92 5.87 19.40
C GLY A 31 3.68 6.32 18.63
N VAL A 32 3.28 7.59 18.76
CA VAL A 32 2.13 8.14 18.03
C VAL A 32 2.41 8.26 16.53
N ALA A 33 3.62 8.70 16.15
CA ALA A 33 3.99 8.85 14.75
C ALA A 33 3.92 7.51 13.98
N SER A 34 4.41 6.42 14.56
CA SER A 34 4.38 5.10 13.93
C SER A 34 2.95 4.59 13.68
N ARG A 35 2.03 4.84 14.61
CA ARG A 35 0.63 4.39 14.46
C ARG A 35 -0.11 5.15 13.36
N ILE A 36 0.19 6.45 13.21
CA ILE A 36 -0.40 7.29 12.16
C ILE A 36 0.06 6.82 10.77
N ASP A 37 1.33 6.44 10.63
CA ASP A 37 1.87 5.92 9.36
C ASP A 37 1.17 4.64 8.92
N THR A 38 1.05 3.65 9.81
CA THR A 38 0.34 2.40 9.51
C THR A 38 -1.11 2.64 9.12
N GLN A 39 -1.85 3.46 9.88
CA GLN A 39 -3.25 3.76 9.56
C GLN A 39 -3.40 4.46 8.20
N THR A 40 -2.46 5.33 7.83
CA THR A 40 -2.49 6.02 6.53
C THR A 40 -2.26 5.03 5.39
N LYS A 41 -1.37 4.04 5.59
CA LYS A 41 -1.11 2.98 4.61
C LYS A 41 -2.30 2.04 4.45
N GLU A 42 -2.92 1.60 5.54
CA GLU A 42 -4.16 0.81 5.50
C GLU A 42 -5.27 1.55 4.73
N ASN A 43 -5.50 2.83 5.03
CA ASN A 43 -6.46 3.66 4.29
C ASN A 43 -6.10 3.79 2.79
N GLY A 44 -4.80 3.75 2.49
CA GLY A 44 -4.28 3.73 1.13
C GLY A 44 -4.67 2.46 0.40
N VAL A 45 -4.54 1.29 1.05
CA VAL A 45 -5.00 0.00 0.51
C VAL A 45 -6.49 0.02 0.22
N ASP A 46 -7.31 0.48 1.16
CA ASP A 46 -8.77 0.58 0.96
C ASP A 46 -9.12 1.48 -0.24
N SER A 47 -8.39 2.57 -0.42
CA SER A 47 -8.58 3.49 -1.54
C SER A 47 -8.20 2.83 -2.88
N ILE A 48 -7.11 2.07 -2.92
CA ILE A 48 -6.68 1.33 -4.11
C ILE A 48 -7.68 0.22 -4.43
N PHE A 49 -8.14 -0.54 -3.44
CA PHE A 49 -9.17 -1.55 -3.62
C PHE A 49 -10.46 -0.95 -4.17
N GLY A 50 -10.92 0.19 -3.66
CA GLY A 50 -12.08 0.87 -4.21
C GLY A 50 -11.92 1.30 -5.68
N LEU A 51 -10.72 1.75 -6.07
CA LEU A 51 -10.41 2.06 -7.48
C LEU A 51 -10.36 0.81 -8.35
N LEU A 52 -9.72 -0.26 -7.89
CA LEU A 52 -9.61 -1.52 -8.61
C LEU A 52 -10.96 -2.23 -8.75
N ASP A 53 -11.79 -2.20 -7.71
CA ASP A 53 -13.16 -2.71 -7.76
C ASP A 53 -13.99 -1.95 -8.80
N GLY A 54 -13.85 -0.62 -8.85
CA GLY A 54 -14.46 0.21 -9.90
C GLY A 54 -13.95 -0.14 -11.30
N ALA A 55 -12.63 -0.29 -11.47
CA ALA A 55 -12.04 -0.66 -12.75
C ALA A 55 -12.47 -2.06 -13.20
N LEU A 56 -12.58 -3.02 -12.28
CA LEU A 56 -13.07 -4.37 -12.52
C LEU A 56 -14.56 -4.38 -12.88
N GLN A 57 -15.36 -3.52 -12.25
CA GLN A 57 -16.77 -3.34 -12.57
C GLN A 57 -16.93 -2.85 -14.02
N GLU A 58 -16.24 -1.79 -14.42
CA GLU A 58 -16.25 -1.28 -15.81
C GLU A 58 -15.76 -2.33 -16.81
N TYR A 59 -14.70 -3.07 -16.46
CA TYR A 59 -14.21 -4.18 -17.29
C TYR A 59 -15.29 -5.25 -17.49
N ARG A 60 -16.00 -5.64 -16.43
CA ARG A 60 -17.07 -6.63 -16.49
C ARG A 60 -18.26 -6.13 -17.30
N GLU A 61 -18.62 -4.86 -17.18
CA GLU A 61 -19.70 -4.27 -17.96
C GLU A 61 -19.41 -4.32 -19.46
N PHE A 62 -18.14 -4.14 -19.85
CA PHE A 62 -17.70 -4.21 -21.25
C PHE A 62 -17.53 -5.65 -21.77
N THR A 63 -16.92 -6.54 -20.99
CA THR A 63 -16.52 -7.90 -21.44
C THR A 63 -17.52 -8.99 -21.08
N GLY A 64 -18.42 -8.74 -20.14
CA GLY A 64 -19.39 -9.70 -19.60
C GLY A 64 -18.85 -10.53 -18.42
N GLY A 65 -17.60 -10.39 -18.01
CA GLY A 65 -16.99 -11.13 -16.91
C GLY A 65 -15.75 -10.44 -16.34
N PHE A 66 -15.17 -10.99 -15.28
CA PHE A 66 -13.87 -10.52 -14.75
C PHE A 66 -12.73 -11.33 -15.38
N PRO A 67 -11.50 -10.76 -15.43
CA PRO A 67 -10.31 -11.51 -15.87
C PRO A 67 -10.15 -12.81 -15.09
N GLU A 68 -10.00 -13.94 -15.78
CA GLU A 68 -9.88 -15.22 -15.08
C GLU A 68 -8.46 -15.43 -14.55
N GLN A 69 -8.32 -15.51 -13.23
CA GLN A 69 -7.07 -15.88 -12.56
C GLN A 69 -7.35 -16.78 -11.36
N ILE A 70 -7.37 -18.09 -11.62
CA ILE A 70 -7.82 -19.09 -10.63
C ILE A 70 -6.68 -19.48 -9.68
N GLU A 71 -5.43 -19.24 -10.08
CA GLU A 71 -4.26 -19.61 -9.29
C GLU A 71 -4.22 -18.86 -7.95
N ARG A 72 -4.05 -19.61 -6.85
CA ARG A 72 -3.97 -19.08 -5.48
C ARG A 72 -2.58 -19.33 -4.90
N ASN A 73 -1.57 -18.87 -5.62
CA ASN A 73 -0.19 -18.99 -5.22
C ASN A 73 0.42 -17.60 -5.08
N PHE A 74 0.58 -17.16 -3.84
CA PHE A 74 1.13 -15.84 -3.52
C PHE A 74 2.57 -15.64 -4.02
N ALA A 75 3.32 -16.72 -4.30
CA ALA A 75 4.62 -16.60 -4.96
C ALA A 75 4.53 -15.98 -6.37
N ASN A 76 3.34 -16.04 -6.98
CA ASN A 76 3.04 -15.49 -8.29
C ASN A 76 2.22 -14.19 -8.22
N ALA A 77 2.02 -13.61 -7.03
CA ALA A 77 1.25 -12.37 -6.86
C ALA A 77 1.70 -11.24 -7.81
N PRO A 78 3.01 -10.97 -8.03
CA PRO A 78 3.41 -9.97 -9.02
C PRO A 78 2.94 -10.30 -10.45
N ALA A 79 3.00 -11.58 -10.86
CA ALA A 79 2.52 -12.02 -12.17
C ALA A 79 1.00 -11.83 -12.31
N HIS A 80 0.25 -12.11 -11.25
CA HIS A 80 -1.19 -11.89 -11.21
C HIS A 80 -1.53 -10.41 -11.27
N SER A 81 -0.74 -9.55 -10.61
CA SER A 81 -0.87 -8.11 -10.70
C SER A 81 -0.58 -7.57 -12.10
N GLU A 82 0.49 -8.02 -12.77
CA GLU A 82 0.79 -7.63 -14.17
C GLU A 82 -0.39 -8.01 -15.09
N TYR A 83 -0.91 -9.23 -14.92
CA TYR A 83 -2.05 -9.73 -15.68
C TYR A 83 -3.30 -8.87 -15.47
N LEU A 84 -3.62 -8.55 -14.20
CA LEU A 84 -4.73 -7.67 -13.86
C LEU A 84 -4.57 -6.30 -14.52
N TYR A 85 -3.41 -5.65 -14.35
CA TYR A 85 -3.15 -4.34 -14.92
C TYR A 85 -3.30 -4.36 -16.44
N TYR A 86 -2.70 -5.36 -17.10
CA TYR A 86 -2.79 -5.56 -18.54
C TYR A 86 -4.25 -5.65 -19.00
N GLU A 87 -5.06 -6.49 -18.36
CA GLU A 87 -6.45 -6.71 -18.75
C GLU A 87 -7.32 -5.47 -18.56
N LEU A 88 -7.25 -4.83 -17.39
CA LEU A 88 -7.99 -3.60 -17.10
C LEU A 88 -7.60 -2.47 -18.06
N ASN A 89 -6.32 -2.37 -18.43
CA ASN A 89 -5.85 -1.38 -19.39
C ASN A 89 -6.39 -1.59 -20.82
N ARG A 90 -6.95 -2.76 -21.16
CA ARG A 90 -7.54 -3.01 -22.50
C ARG A 90 -8.90 -2.36 -22.69
N VAL A 91 -9.63 -2.10 -21.61
CA VAL A 91 -10.96 -1.48 -21.65
C VAL A 91 -10.83 0.01 -21.35
N PRO A 92 -11.31 0.92 -22.23
CA PRO A 92 -11.14 2.37 -22.03
C PRO A 92 -11.66 2.89 -20.69
N ASP A 93 -12.88 2.51 -20.28
CA ASP A 93 -13.49 3.00 -19.05
C ASP A 93 -12.76 2.49 -17.80
N SER A 94 -12.36 1.21 -17.82
CA SER A 94 -11.52 0.60 -16.78
C SER A 94 -10.14 1.28 -16.67
N ARG A 95 -9.49 1.54 -17.82
CA ARG A 95 -8.21 2.27 -17.88
C ARG A 95 -8.31 3.65 -17.25
N HIS A 96 -9.37 4.41 -17.53
CA HIS A 96 -9.55 5.73 -16.94
C HIS A 96 -9.67 5.72 -15.41
N ILE A 97 -10.08 4.60 -14.81
CA ILE A 97 -10.06 4.43 -13.36
C ILE A 97 -8.65 4.04 -12.89
N LEU A 98 -7.96 3.15 -13.60
CA LEU A 98 -6.57 2.80 -13.30
C LEU A 98 -5.64 4.02 -13.28
N GLU A 99 -5.81 4.95 -14.22
CA GLU A 99 -5.05 6.21 -14.30
C GLU A 99 -5.20 7.12 -13.06
N LYS A 100 -6.15 6.82 -12.16
CA LYS A 100 -6.34 7.54 -10.88
C LYS A 100 -5.52 6.94 -9.73
N ILE A 101 -4.97 5.73 -9.91
CA ILE A 101 -4.07 5.14 -8.93
C ILE A 101 -2.79 5.99 -8.90
N ASN A 102 -2.21 6.17 -7.71
CA ASN A 102 -0.98 6.94 -7.57
C ASN A 102 0.18 6.24 -8.29
N ASP A 103 0.86 6.95 -9.19
CA ASP A 103 2.03 6.47 -9.93
C ASP A 103 3.12 5.86 -9.03
N SER A 104 3.24 6.29 -7.76
CA SER A 104 4.20 5.72 -6.81
C SER A 104 3.92 4.28 -6.41
N LEU A 105 2.74 3.77 -6.72
CA LEU A 105 2.30 2.40 -6.43
C LEU A 105 2.32 1.54 -7.70
N ILE A 106 2.73 2.10 -8.83
CA ILE A 106 2.81 1.40 -10.10
C ILE A 106 4.29 1.24 -10.43
N GLU A 107 4.80 0.02 -10.27
CA GLU A 107 6.20 -0.29 -10.57
C GLU A 107 6.28 -1.40 -11.62
N ASN A 108 7.41 -1.52 -12.30
CA ASN A 108 7.67 -2.59 -13.27
C ASN A 108 8.98 -3.26 -12.86
N ASN A 109 8.92 -3.98 -11.76
CA ASN A 109 10.07 -4.63 -11.16
C ASN A 109 10.03 -6.14 -11.35
N TYR A 110 8.89 -6.70 -11.77
CA TYR A 110 8.77 -8.12 -11.99
C TYR A 110 9.18 -8.50 -13.41
N GLY A 111 9.82 -9.66 -13.53
CA GLY A 111 10.33 -10.17 -14.80
C GLY A 111 10.49 -11.67 -14.74
N ALA A 112 9.50 -12.38 -14.18
CA ALA A 112 9.64 -13.82 -13.96
C ALA A 112 9.68 -14.61 -15.27
N ALA A 113 10.68 -15.47 -15.38
CA ALA A 113 10.83 -16.36 -16.52
C ALA A 113 9.58 -17.24 -16.72
N GLY A 114 8.92 -17.09 -17.87
CA GLY A 114 7.84 -17.99 -18.31
C GLY A 114 6.44 -17.38 -18.42
N THR A 115 6.22 -16.14 -17.96
CA THR A 115 5.06 -15.34 -18.37
C THR A 115 5.34 -14.67 -19.72
N PRO A 116 4.35 -14.14 -20.44
CA PRO A 116 4.58 -13.08 -21.42
C PRO A 116 5.13 -11.86 -20.64
N THR A 117 6.43 -11.88 -20.34
CA THR A 117 7.14 -11.01 -19.39
C THR A 117 7.21 -9.54 -19.81
N GLY A 118 6.85 -8.64 -18.88
CA GLY A 118 7.51 -7.33 -18.69
C GLY A 118 6.93 -6.11 -19.41
N THR A 119 5.76 -6.20 -20.06
CA THR A 119 5.19 -5.03 -20.77
C THR A 119 4.23 -4.20 -19.93
N SER A 120 3.74 -4.71 -18.80
CA SER A 120 2.75 -4.03 -17.98
C SER A 120 3.21 -3.97 -16.54
N PRO A 121 3.03 -2.84 -15.85
CA PRO A 121 3.46 -2.69 -14.47
C PRO A 121 2.61 -3.51 -13.50
N GLU A 122 3.17 -3.75 -12.31
CA GLU A 122 2.46 -4.26 -11.15
C GLU A 122 1.92 -3.12 -10.30
N ILE A 123 0.87 -3.41 -9.53
CA ILE A 123 0.27 -2.49 -8.55
C ILE A 123 0.73 -2.95 -7.18
N TYR A 124 1.44 -2.07 -6.48
CA TYR A 124 1.99 -2.31 -5.15
C TYR A 124 1.09 -1.73 -4.07
N ASP A 125 1.09 -2.39 -2.91
CA ASP A 125 0.58 -1.83 -1.68
C ASP A 125 1.54 -0.76 -1.10
N PRO A 126 1.09 0.03 -0.11
CA PRO A 126 1.93 1.07 0.50
C PRO A 126 3.13 0.54 1.31
N TRP A 127 3.23 -0.77 1.50
CA TRP A 127 4.40 -1.42 2.09
C TRP A 127 5.39 -1.90 1.04
N GLY A 128 5.08 -1.80 -0.25
CA GLY A 128 5.96 -2.16 -1.35
C GLY A 128 5.89 -3.64 -1.71
N THR A 129 4.73 -4.28 -1.50
CA THR A 129 4.45 -5.63 -1.99
C THR A 129 3.42 -5.56 -3.12
N ALA A 130 3.65 -6.25 -4.23
CA ALA A 130 2.67 -6.32 -5.32
C ALA A 130 1.38 -6.96 -4.82
N LEU A 131 0.22 -6.37 -5.14
CA LEU A 131 -1.08 -6.91 -4.78
C LEU A 131 -1.32 -8.24 -5.50
N ASP A 132 -1.99 -9.19 -4.83
CA ASP A 132 -2.46 -10.41 -5.49
C ASP A 132 -3.88 -10.22 -6.03
N TYR A 133 -4.15 -10.85 -7.19
CA TYR A 133 -5.44 -10.85 -7.85
C TYR A 133 -5.90 -12.28 -8.09
N ILE A 134 -7.08 -12.61 -7.57
CA ILE A 134 -7.64 -13.95 -7.66
C ILE A 134 -9.10 -13.86 -8.08
N TYR A 135 -9.46 -14.49 -9.18
CA TYR A 135 -10.85 -14.67 -9.59
C TYR A 135 -11.09 -16.05 -10.21
N LYS A 136 -12.10 -16.73 -9.67
CA LYS A 136 -12.64 -17.96 -10.21
C LYS A 136 -14.05 -17.72 -10.75
N PRO A 137 -14.38 -18.16 -11.98
CA PRO A 137 -15.74 -18.11 -12.49
C PRO A 137 -16.75 -18.72 -11.52
N GLY A 138 -17.82 -17.99 -11.25
CA GLY A 138 -18.85 -18.35 -10.26
C GLY A 138 -18.70 -17.62 -8.92
N ASN A 139 -17.56 -16.99 -8.64
CA ASN A 139 -17.47 -16.02 -7.56
C ASN A 139 -18.28 -14.76 -7.90
N ASN A 140 -18.85 -14.11 -6.88
CA ASN A 140 -19.64 -12.89 -7.10
C ASN A 140 -18.75 -11.70 -7.53
N PHE A 141 -17.53 -11.64 -7.01
CA PHE A 141 -16.54 -10.61 -7.29
C PHE A 141 -15.11 -11.17 -7.14
N PRO A 142 -14.09 -10.60 -7.82
CA PRO A 142 -12.69 -10.93 -7.59
C PRO A 142 -12.20 -10.57 -6.18
N GLN A 143 -11.20 -11.32 -5.74
CA GLN A 143 -10.50 -11.06 -4.49
C GLN A 143 -9.18 -10.34 -4.81
N LEU A 144 -8.96 -9.21 -4.12
CA LEU A 144 -7.71 -8.49 -4.07
C LEU A 144 -7.07 -8.73 -2.71
N VAL A 145 -5.75 -8.91 -2.67
CA VAL A 145 -5.01 -9.16 -1.43
C VAL A 145 -3.76 -8.29 -1.36
N SER A 146 -3.58 -7.56 -0.25
CA SER A 146 -2.33 -6.92 0.14
C SER A 146 -1.67 -7.74 1.24
N ALA A 147 -0.35 -7.89 1.19
CA ALA A 147 0.44 -8.61 2.19
C ALA A 147 0.67 -7.82 3.49
N GLY A 148 0.07 -6.64 3.61
CA GLY A 148 0.11 -5.86 4.84
C GLY A 148 1.51 -5.38 5.25
N PRO A 149 1.63 -4.90 6.50
CA PRO A 149 2.88 -4.41 7.07
C PRO A 149 4.02 -5.41 7.09
N ASP A 150 3.73 -6.70 7.23
CA ASP A 150 4.76 -7.72 7.36
C ASP A 150 5.29 -8.23 6.00
N ARG A 151 4.59 -7.88 4.91
CA ARG A 151 4.92 -8.20 3.51
C ARG A 151 4.90 -9.70 3.19
N ASN A 152 4.28 -10.50 4.03
CA ASN A 152 4.13 -11.93 3.83
C ASN A 152 2.65 -12.23 3.60
N PHE A 153 2.34 -12.96 2.54
CA PHE A 153 0.98 -13.42 2.34
C PHE A 153 0.66 -14.67 3.17
N GLY A 154 -0.62 -14.84 3.49
CA GLY A 154 -1.20 -16.01 4.14
C GLY A 154 -1.24 -15.93 5.67
N ASN A 155 -1.16 -14.73 6.24
CA ASN A 155 -1.20 -14.49 7.68
C ASN A 155 -2.43 -13.65 8.08
N ALA A 156 -2.40 -13.06 9.27
CA ALA A 156 -3.52 -12.32 9.84
C ALA A 156 -3.52 -10.82 9.51
N ASP A 157 -2.43 -10.28 8.97
CA ASP A 157 -2.35 -8.86 8.58
C ASP A 157 -2.64 -8.60 7.12
N ASP A 158 -2.79 -9.66 6.30
CA ASP A 158 -3.32 -9.56 4.95
C ASP A 158 -4.63 -8.77 4.91
N MET A 159 -4.70 -7.80 4.01
CA MET A 159 -5.91 -7.01 3.76
C MET A 159 -6.58 -7.50 2.47
N THR A 160 -7.91 -7.66 2.51
CA THR A 160 -8.71 -8.09 1.36
C THR A 160 -9.88 -7.16 1.09
N ASN A 161 -10.34 -7.09 -0.15
CA ASN A 161 -11.52 -6.30 -0.55
C ASN A 161 -12.88 -6.97 -0.23
N ILE A 162 -12.89 -8.09 0.52
CA ILE A 162 -14.08 -8.89 0.87
C ILE A 162 -14.35 -8.93 2.36
#